data_AF-A0A853G7H7-F1
#
_entry.id   AF-A0A853G7H7-F1
#
_cell.length_a   1.000
_cell.length_b   1.000
_cell.length_c   1.000
_cell.angle_alpha   90.00
_cell.angle_beta   90.00
_cell.angle_gamma   90.00
#
_symmetry.space_group_name_H-M   'P 1'
#
loop_
_entity.id
_entity.type
_entity.pdbx_description
1 polymer ?
#
loop_
_entity_poly.entity_id
_entity_poly.type
_entity_poly.pdbx_seq_one_letter_code
_entity_poly.pdbx_strand_id
1 'polypeptide(L)'
;MSIKVNQVQISDDDVFQEMQYQTDAINVKEVIFKAAQALVVQQLLLQAVGIKKNTPNEEDKINKLLSDNIVIPTASVEFCKRYYDNNKIKFLDKERGETLPFEMVKVHIKEYLQNQSTISSINEYIKTLAVDANIQGFDFKDPSVTNIKI
;
A
#
# COMPACT_ATOMS: atom_id res chain seq x y z
N MET A 1 -8.19 15.37 -16.48
CA MET A 1 -7.03 15.40 -15.57
C MET A 1 -5.77 15.14 -16.39
N SER A 2 -4.61 15.68 -16.00
CA SER A 2 -3.35 15.38 -16.68
C SER A 2 -2.32 14.96 -15.65
N ILE A 3 -2.34 13.68 -15.27
CA ILE A 3 -1.30 13.12 -14.42
C ILE A 3 -0.16 12.66 -15.32
N LYS A 4 1.07 12.99 -14.94
CA LYS A 4 2.27 12.52 -15.63
C LYS A 4 3.29 12.03 -14.63
N VAL A 5 3.86 10.86 -14.90
CA VAL A 5 4.97 10.28 -14.13
C VAL A 5 6.16 10.14 -15.08
N ASN A 6 7.14 11.03 -14.92
CA ASN A 6 8.26 11.19 -15.84
C ASN A 6 7.80 11.46 -17.28
N GLN A 7 7.98 10.50 -18.20
CA GLN A 7 7.56 10.63 -19.59
C GLN A 7 6.20 9.95 -19.87
N VAL A 8 5.66 9.19 -18.93
CA VAL A 8 4.42 8.45 -19.10
C VAL A 8 3.23 9.30 -18.62
N GLN A 9 2.24 9.45 -19.49
CA GLN A 9 0.98 10.10 -19.16
C GLN A 9 -0.01 9.07 -18.61
N ILE A 10 -0.68 9.41 -17.52
CA ILE A 10 -1.84 8.69 -17.01
C ILE A 10 -3.07 9.49 -17.45
N SER A 11 -3.87 8.90 -18.33
CA SER A 11 -5.04 9.55 -18.93
C SER A 11 -6.28 9.46 -18.03
N ASP A 12 -7.30 10.26 -18.36
CA ASP A 12 -8.61 10.19 -17.68
C ASP A 12 -9.27 8.82 -17.87
N ASP A 13 -9.09 8.22 -19.05
CA ASP A 13 -9.60 6.88 -19.33
C ASP A 13 -8.91 5.83 -18.46
N ASP A 14 -7.60 5.93 -18.24
CA ASP A 14 -6.87 5.02 -17.35
C ASP A 14 -7.41 5.09 -15.92
N VAL A 15 -7.60 6.32 -15.41
CA VAL A 15 -8.18 6.54 -14.08
C VAL A 15 -9.59 5.96 -14.00
N PHE A 16 -10.43 6.22 -15.01
CA PHE A 16 -11.80 5.71 -15.05
C PHE A 16 -11.86 4.18 -15.04
N GLN A 17 -10.99 3.51 -15.81
CA GLN A 17 -10.88 2.05 -15.77
C GLN A 17 -10.42 1.55 -14.40
N GLU A 18 -9.50 2.26 -13.74
CA GLU A 18 -9.01 1.87 -12.42
C GLU A 18 -10.06 2.09 -11.31
N MET A 19 -10.91 3.12 -11.43
CA MET A 19 -11.98 3.43 -10.47
C MET A 19 -12.91 2.23 -10.21
N GLN A 20 -13.11 1.35 -11.20
CA GLN A 20 -13.99 0.18 -11.04
C GLN A 20 -13.49 -0.82 -9.99
N TYR A 21 -12.19 -0.80 -9.68
CA TYR A 21 -11.58 -1.64 -8.66
C TYR A 21 -11.58 -0.98 -7.26
N GLN A 22 -11.94 0.31 -7.17
CA GLN A 22 -11.97 1.07 -5.92
C GLN A 22 -13.37 1.01 -5.31
N THR A 23 -13.62 -0.01 -4.49
CA THR A 23 -14.96 -0.32 -3.94
C THR A 23 -15.20 0.18 -2.51
N ASP A 24 -14.18 0.74 -1.88
CA ASP A 24 -14.10 1.00 -0.44
C ASP A 24 -14.19 2.50 -0.07
N ALA A 25 -14.44 3.38 -1.05
CA ALA A 25 -14.46 4.84 -0.87
C ALA A 25 -15.89 5.39 -0.73
N ILE A 26 -16.03 6.46 0.06
CA ILE A 26 -17.34 7.01 0.45
C ILE A 26 -17.89 7.95 -0.62
N ASN A 27 -17.01 8.57 -1.42
CA ASN A 27 -17.38 9.54 -2.43
C ASN A 27 -16.51 9.44 -3.68
N VAL A 28 -17.05 9.96 -4.79
CA VAL A 28 -16.41 9.89 -6.12
C VAL A 28 -15.02 10.53 -6.14
N LYS A 29 -14.79 11.62 -5.40
CA LYS A 29 -13.47 12.27 -5.36
C LYS A 29 -12.42 11.35 -4.74
N GLU A 30 -12.78 10.63 -3.68
CA GLU A 30 -11.91 9.65 -3.04
C GLU A 30 -11.65 8.44 -3.96
N VAL A 31 -12.68 7.94 -4.65
CA VAL A 31 -12.54 6.87 -5.66
C VAL A 31 -11.54 7.29 -6.75
N ILE A 32 -11.69 8.49 -7.31
CA ILE A 32 -10.78 9.06 -8.32
C ILE A 32 -9.37 9.19 -7.75
N PHE A 33 -9.23 9.73 -6.54
CA PHE A 33 -7.92 9.90 -5.91
C PHE A 33 -7.21 8.56 -5.69
N LYS A 34 -7.91 7.54 -5.16
CA LYS A 34 -7.34 6.20 -4.96
C LYS A 34 -6.96 5.53 -6.28
N ALA A 35 -7.81 5.65 -7.32
CA ALA A 35 -7.53 5.15 -8.65
C ALA A 35 -6.28 5.82 -9.25
N ALA A 36 -6.21 7.14 -9.21
CA ALA A 36 -5.03 7.90 -9.63
C ALA A 36 -3.78 7.50 -8.84
N GLN A 37 -3.89 7.37 -7.52
CA GLN A 37 -2.80 6.96 -6.64
C GLN A 37 -2.26 5.58 -7.02
N ALA A 38 -3.16 4.60 -7.23
CA ALA A 38 -2.80 3.25 -7.63
C ALA A 38 -2.02 3.26 -8.96
N LEU A 39 -2.48 4.02 -9.95
CA LEU A 39 -1.81 4.13 -11.26
C LEU A 39 -0.44 4.82 -11.16
N VAL A 40 -0.31 5.87 -10.34
CA VAL A 40 0.98 6.53 -10.09
C VAL A 40 1.95 5.56 -9.43
N VAL A 41 1.52 4.84 -8.39
CA VAL A 41 2.35 3.85 -7.69
C VAL A 41 2.76 2.72 -8.64
N GLN A 42 1.82 2.17 -9.42
CA GLN A 42 2.11 1.15 -10.42
C GLN A 42 3.17 1.67 -11.40
N GLN A 43 3.02 2.91 -11.88
CA GLN A 43 3.93 3.50 -12.84
C GLN A 43 5.34 3.72 -12.28
N LEU A 44 5.46 4.10 -11.01
CA LEU A 44 6.76 4.21 -10.31
C LEU A 44 7.45 2.85 -10.19
N LEU A 45 6.72 1.80 -9.78
CA LEU A 45 7.26 0.46 -9.65
C LEU A 45 7.68 -0.11 -11.01
N LEU A 46 6.87 0.04 -12.06
CA LEU A 46 7.21 -0.38 -13.42
C LEU A 46 8.51 0.27 -13.92
N GLN A 47 8.70 1.57 -13.65
CA GLN A 47 9.92 2.29 -14.02
C GLN A 47 11.13 1.85 -13.22
N ALA A 48 10.96 1.59 -11.91
CA ALA A 48 12.04 1.08 -11.07
C ALA A 48 12.54 -0.30 -11.51
N VAL A 49 11.66 -1.17 -12.04
CA VAL A 49 12.07 -2.45 -12.66
C VAL A 49 12.50 -2.29 -14.14
N GLY A 50 12.23 -1.15 -14.76
CA GLY A 50 12.54 -0.91 -16.17
C GLY A 50 11.65 -1.71 -17.15
N ILE A 51 10.38 -1.95 -16.79
CA ILE A 51 9.41 -2.68 -17.62
C ILE A 51 8.18 -1.82 -17.95
N LYS A 52 7.37 -2.29 -18.90
CA LYS A 52 6.08 -1.68 -19.24
C LYS A 52 4.93 -2.46 -18.61
N LYS A 53 3.78 -1.82 -18.44
CA LYS A 53 2.54 -2.49 -18.03
C LYS A 53 2.21 -3.65 -18.98
N ASN A 54 1.69 -4.74 -18.44
CA ASN A 54 1.38 -6.00 -19.13
C ASN A 54 2.62 -6.76 -19.66
N THR A 55 3.81 -6.48 -19.11
CA THR A 55 4.99 -7.33 -19.40
C THR A 55 4.76 -8.71 -18.79
N PRO A 56 5.11 -9.82 -19.47
CA PRO A 56 5.07 -11.14 -18.84
C PRO A 56 5.85 -11.17 -17.52
N ASN A 57 5.26 -11.79 -16.50
CA ASN A 57 5.80 -11.89 -15.15
C ASN A 57 6.05 -10.50 -14.49
N GLU A 58 5.21 -9.52 -14.81
CA GLU A 58 5.22 -8.18 -14.18
C GLU A 58 5.20 -8.28 -12.64
N GLU A 59 4.28 -9.06 -12.08
CA GLU A 59 4.13 -9.22 -10.63
C GLU A 59 5.39 -9.82 -9.99
N ASP A 60 5.96 -10.88 -10.58
CA ASP A 60 7.19 -11.50 -10.05
C ASP A 60 8.37 -10.52 -10.04
N LYS A 61 8.48 -9.67 -11.07
CA LYS A 61 9.52 -8.65 -11.19
C LYS A 61 9.35 -7.55 -10.15
N ILE A 62 8.13 -7.10 -9.90
CA ILE A 62 7.81 -6.13 -8.84
C ILE A 62 8.09 -6.74 -7.47
N ASN A 63 7.63 -7.97 -7.22
CA ASN A 63 7.88 -8.68 -5.96
C ASN A 63 9.38 -8.86 -5.68
N LYS A 64 10.16 -9.15 -6.73
CA LYS A 64 11.62 -9.21 -6.62
C LYS A 64 12.23 -7.84 -6.29
N LEU A 65 11.82 -6.78 -6.99
CA LEU A 65 12.28 -5.41 -6.69
C LEU A 65 12.02 -5.05 -5.23
N LEU A 66 10.81 -5.31 -4.73
CA LEU A 66 10.48 -5.06 -3.34
C LEU A 66 11.39 -5.89 -2.42
N SER A 67 11.49 -7.20 -2.65
CA SER A 67 12.35 -8.07 -1.82
C SER A 67 13.82 -7.63 -1.77
N ASP A 68 14.34 -7.06 -2.87
CA ASP A 68 15.73 -6.58 -2.97
C ASP A 68 15.92 -5.19 -2.31
N ASN A 69 14.87 -4.37 -2.19
CA ASN A 69 14.97 -2.96 -1.75
C ASN A 69 14.27 -2.64 -0.42
N ILE A 70 13.41 -3.54 0.09
CA ILE A 70 12.76 -3.38 1.38
C ILE A 70 13.23 -4.45 2.35
N VAL A 71 13.45 -4.04 3.60
CA VAL A 71 13.62 -5.00 4.69
C VAL A 71 12.23 -5.50 5.05
N ILE A 72 12.04 -6.82 5.09
CA ILE A 72 10.83 -7.43 5.66
C ILE A 72 11.09 -7.57 7.16
N PRO A 73 10.56 -6.67 8.00
CA PRO A 73 10.83 -6.68 9.42
C PRO A 73 10.17 -7.90 10.07
N THR A 74 10.91 -8.57 10.94
CA THR A 74 10.38 -9.64 11.78
C THR A 74 10.01 -9.07 13.15
N ALA A 75 8.74 -9.17 13.53
CA ALA A 75 8.30 -8.76 14.87
C ALA A 75 8.94 -9.69 15.92
N SER A 76 9.69 -9.10 16.87
CA SER A 76 10.29 -9.86 17.97
C SER A 76 9.21 -10.36 18.94
N VAL A 77 9.56 -11.33 19.78
CA VAL A 77 8.62 -11.86 20.79
C VAL A 77 8.22 -10.75 21.77
N GLU A 78 9.14 -9.86 22.11
CA GLU A 78 8.91 -8.72 22.99
C GLU A 78 7.88 -7.74 22.40
N PHE A 79 7.99 -7.42 21.10
CA PHE A 79 7.00 -6.57 20.42
C PHE A 79 5.63 -7.25 20.35
N CYS A 80 5.59 -8.56 20.03
CA CYS A 80 4.35 -9.33 20.02
C CYS A 80 3.66 -9.32 21.39
N LYS A 81 4.43 -9.52 22.46
CA LYS A 81 3.92 -9.51 23.83
C LYS A 81 3.40 -8.13 24.22
N ARG A 82 4.13 -7.05 23.90
CA ARG A 82 3.68 -5.68 24.15
C ARG A 82 2.38 -5.35 23.41
N TYR A 83 2.25 -5.79 22.16
CA TYR A 83 1.01 -5.62 21.40
C TYR A 83 -0.15 -6.39 22.05
N TYR A 84 0.07 -7.65 22.44
CA TYR A 84 -0.92 -8.46 23.16
C TYR A 84 -1.40 -7.76 24.44
N ASP A 85 -0.46 -7.32 25.28
CA ASP A 85 -0.76 -6.68 26.57
C ASP A 85 -1.57 -5.38 26.39
N ASN A 86 -1.29 -4.61 25.33
CA ASN A 86 -2.01 -3.37 25.01
C ASN A 86 -3.36 -3.60 24.29
N ASN A 87 -3.62 -4.79 23.75
CA ASN A 87 -4.78 -5.07 22.90
C ASN A 87 -5.59 -6.29 23.38
N LYS A 88 -5.57 -6.62 24.67
CA LYS A 88 -6.23 -7.82 25.23
C LYS A 88 -7.69 -8.02 24.79
N ILE A 89 -8.44 -6.92 24.63
CA ILE A 89 -9.83 -6.94 24.17
C ILE A 89 -9.98 -7.61 22.79
N LYS A 90 -8.98 -7.48 21.91
CA LYS A 90 -8.98 -8.12 20.58
C LYS A 90 -8.84 -9.65 20.64
N PHE A 91 -8.38 -10.18 21.78
CA PHE A 91 -8.15 -11.60 22.01
C PHE A 91 -9.12 -12.18 23.04
N LEU A 92 -10.22 -11.48 23.31
CA LEU A 92 -11.29 -11.98 24.15
C LEU A 92 -12.06 -13.07 23.42
N ASP A 93 -12.10 -14.26 24.00
CA ASP A 93 -13.05 -15.30 23.61
C ASP A 93 -14.45 -14.85 24.04
N LYS A 94 -15.30 -14.57 23.05
CA LYS A 94 -16.66 -14.05 23.29
C LYS A 94 -17.59 -15.10 23.88
N GLU A 95 -17.31 -16.39 23.70
CA GLU A 95 -18.15 -17.48 24.22
C GLU A 95 -17.79 -17.77 25.68
N ARG A 96 -16.51 -17.75 26.01
CA ARG A 96 -16.01 -18.05 27.36
C ARG A 96 -15.90 -16.81 28.25
N GLY A 97 -15.84 -15.61 27.67
CA GLY A 97 -15.62 -14.36 28.39
C GLY A 97 -14.20 -14.18 28.92
N GLU A 98 -13.25 -14.99 28.45
CA GLU A 98 -11.86 -15.02 28.91
C GLU A 98 -10.91 -14.57 27.80
N THR A 99 -9.79 -13.91 28.16
CA THR A 99 -8.78 -13.55 27.16
C THR A 99 -7.91 -14.76 26.83
N LEU A 100 -7.76 -15.07 25.55
CA LEU A 100 -6.92 -16.16 25.07
C LEU A 100 -5.46 -15.93 25.50
N PRO A 101 -4.74 -16.96 26.00
CA PRO A 101 -3.32 -16.83 26.39
C PRO A 101 -2.42 -16.40 25.22
N PHE A 102 -1.37 -15.62 25.53
CA PHE A 102 -0.41 -15.15 24.54
C PHE A 102 0.14 -16.26 23.63
N GLU A 103 0.47 -17.44 24.20
CA GLU A 103 1.02 -18.56 23.44
C GLU A 103 0.12 -19.05 22.30
N MET A 104 -1.21 -18.93 22.44
CA MET A 104 -2.18 -19.33 21.41
C MET A 104 -2.28 -18.31 20.28
N VAL A 105 -2.04 -17.03 20.57
CA VAL A 105 -2.23 -15.92 19.61
C VAL A 105 -0.91 -15.36 19.08
N LYS A 106 0.24 -15.77 19.62
CA LYS A 106 1.56 -15.19 19.28
C LYS A 106 1.88 -15.25 17.79
N VAL A 107 1.51 -16.33 17.09
CA VAL A 107 1.78 -16.50 15.65
C VAL A 107 0.98 -15.49 14.85
N HIS A 108 -0.34 -15.39 15.11
CA HIS A 108 -1.22 -14.42 14.47
C HIS A 108 -0.79 -12.98 14.75
N ILE A 109 -0.36 -12.66 15.98
CA ILE A 109 0.15 -11.33 16.32
C ILE A 109 1.43 -11.04 15.55
N LYS A 110 2.34 -12.00 15.49
CA LYS A 110 3.60 -11.87 14.77
C LYS A 110 3.35 -11.58 13.29
N GLU A 111 2.50 -12.38 12.64
CA GLU A 111 2.12 -12.20 11.24
C GLU A 111 1.43 -10.85 11.01
N TYR A 112 0.51 -10.44 11.89
CA TYR A 112 -0.14 -9.14 11.81
C TYR A 112 0.86 -7.98 11.87
N LEU A 113 1.77 -8.00 12.85
CA LEU A 113 2.77 -6.96 13.02
C LEU A 113 3.79 -6.96 11.88
N GLN A 114 4.18 -8.14 11.38
CA GLN A 114 5.03 -8.28 10.20
C GLN A 114 4.35 -7.66 8.98
N ASN A 115 3.10 -8.02 8.68
CA ASN A 115 2.35 -7.47 7.56
C ASN A 115 2.23 -5.94 7.62
N GLN A 116 1.88 -5.40 8.80
CA GLN A 116 1.82 -3.94 9.02
C GLN A 116 3.17 -3.25 8.75
N SER A 117 4.24 -3.86 9.22
CA SER A 117 5.58 -3.28 9.11
C SER A 117 6.14 -3.43 7.67
N THR A 118 5.80 -4.53 6.98
CA THR A 118 6.07 -4.70 5.53
C THR A 118 5.37 -3.63 4.72
N ILE A 119 4.06 -3.40 4.94
CA ILE A 119 3.31 -2.33 4.25
C ILE A 119 3.95 -0.97 4.50
N SER A 120 4.38 -0.70 5.73
CA SER A 120 5.06 0.55 6.07
C SER A 120 6.37 0.70 5.29
N SER A 121 7.16 -0.37 5.18
CA SER A 121 8.43 -0.39 4.44
C SER A 121 8.22 -0.19 2.93
N ILE A 122 7.19 -0.84 2.36
CA ILE A 122 6.78 -0.61 0.96
C ILE A 122 6.42 0.86 0.73
N ASN A 123 5.63 1.45 1.64
CA ASN A 123 5.23 2.85 1.52
C ASN A 123 6.43 3.81 1.61
N GLU A 124 7.43 3.51 2.44
CA GLU A 124 8.68 4.29 2.50
C GLU A 124 9.49 4.17 1.20
N TYR A 125 9.55 2.98 0.63
CA TYR A 125 10.22 2.76 -0.65
C TYR A 125 9.51 3.51 -1.79
N ILE A 126 8.18 3.41 -1.88
CA ILE A 126 7.38 4.16 -2.87
C ILE A 126 7.59 5.68 -2.71
N LYS A 127 7.65 6.19 -1.47
CA LYS A 127 7.95 7.61 -1.23
C LYS A 127 9.32 8.00 -1.76
N THR A 128 10.32 7.13 -1.61
CA THR A 128 11.67 7.36 -2.16
C THR A 128 11.61 7.43 -3.68
N LEU A 129 10.94 6.47 -4.33
CA LEU A 129 10.74 6.51 -5.80
C LEU A 129 10.00 7.77 -6.25
N ALA A 130 9.00 8.22 -5.48
CA ALA A 130 8.23 9.42 -5.79
C ALA A 130 9.05 10.71 -5.64
N VAL A 131 10.01 10.77 -4.72
CA VAL A 131 10.93 11.91 -4.57
C VAL A 131 11.85 12.04 -5.78
N ASP A 132 12.30 10.92 -6.34
CA ASP A 132 13.21 10.91 -7.50
C ASP A 132 12.47 11.07 -8.84
N ALA A 133 11.14 10.91 -8.85
CA ALA A 133 10.32 11.02 -10.05
C ALA A 133 9.77 12.43 -10.26
N ASN A 134 9.69 12.85 -11.53
CA ASN A 134 8.94 14.04 -11.91
C ASN A 134 7.44 13.69 -12.03
N ILE A 135 6.68 13.95 -10.96
CA ILE A 135 5.22 13.74 -10.91
C ILE A 135 4.51 15.07 -11.11
N GLN A 136 3.63 15.14 -12.10
CA GLN A 136 2.83 16.33 -12.42
C GLN A 136 1.34 16.00 -12.29
N GLY A 137 0.58 16.92 -11.70
CA GLY A 137 -0.88 16.80 -11.59
C GLY A 137 -1.40 15.86 -10.50
N PHE A 138 -0.53 15.35 -9.62
CA PHE A 138 -0.88 14.47 -8.51
C PHE A 138 0.03 14.73 -7.29
N ASP A 139 -0.53 14.70 -6.08
CA ASP A 139 0.21 14.75 -4.81
C ASP A 139 -0.30 13.64 -3.87
N PHE A 140 0.63 12.91 -3.26
CA PHE A 140 0.33 11.82 -2.33
C PHE A 140 -0.27 12.29 -1.01
N LYS A 141 -0.06 13.55 -0.61
CA LYS A 141 -0.45 14.11 0.68
C LYS A 141 -1.70 14.97 0.61
N ASP A 142 -2.01 15.50 -0.56
CA ASP A 142 -3.13 16.43 -0.73
C ASP A 142 -4.03 15.99 -1.91
N PRO A 143 -5.19 15.37 -1.61
CA PRO A 143 -6.17 15.01 -2.64
C PRO A 143 -6.75 16.22 -3.40
N SER A 144 -6.64 17.43 -2.85
CA SER A 144 -7.22 18.64 -3.44
C SER A 144 -6.37 19.27 -4.54
N VAL A 145 -5.06 18.99 -4.60
CA VAL A 145 -4.19 19.44 -5.69
C VAL A 145 -4.23 18.51 -6.90
N THR A 146 -4.77 17.30 -6.74
CA THR A 146 -5.12 16.43 -7.85
C THR A 146 -6.24 17.13 -8.63
N ASN A 147 -5.95 17.54 -9.86
CA ASN A 147 -6.84 18.39 -10.66
C ASN A 147 -8.02 17.57 -11.21
N ILE A 148 -8.95 17.22 -10.31
CA ILE A 148 -10.14 16.41 -10.56
C ILE A 148 -11.17 17.30 -11.28
N LYS A 149 -11.18 17.22 -12.61
CA LYS A 149 -12.28 17.75 -13.41
C LYS A 149 -13.38 16.68 -13.42
N ILE A 150 -14.47 16.97 -12.71
CA ILE A 150 -15.74 16.24 -12.80
C ILE A 150 -16.51 16.76 -14.00
#